data_AF-A0A5K0WGD9-F1
#
_entry.id   AF-A0A5K0WGD9-F1
#
_cell.length_a   1.000
_cell.length_b   1.000
_cell.length_c   1.000
_cell.angle_alpha   90.00
_cell.angle_beta   90.00
_cell.angle_gamma   90.00
#
_symmetry.space_group_name_H-M   'P 1'
#
loop_
_entity.id
_entity.type
_entity.pdbx_description
1 polymer ?
#
loop_
_entity_poly.entity_id
_entity_poly.type
_entity_poly.pdbx_seq_one_letter_code
_entity_poly.pdbx_strand_id
1 'polypeptide(L)'
;IGIVLRAFGYPQDTIIYVAEGELFGGQRLMIPLHSMFDNVVDRTSLTTIKELTAIYGHEDFSGSLSHPLPPVVSEEMRIAAWKKSGPRPWPLPPPPSRLKYQYNSEGWWGWVAQSEREPQPTIMELRTQAHKLLWDAIDYIVSIEADAFIPGFDRDGMGHPNFASLVMGHRLYLNAATKTFHPD
;
A
#
# COMPACT_ATOMS: atom_id res chain seq x y z
N ILE A 1 -8.87 -4.76 -13.96
CA ILE A 1 -7.51 -4.63 -14.54
C ILE A 1 -7.09 -5.91 -15.26
N GLY A 2 -6.98 -7.07 -14.58
CA GLY A 2 -6.50 -8.30 -15.24
C GLY A 2 -7.28 -8.72 -16.51
N ILE A 3 -8.61 -8.63 -16.49
CA ILE A 3 -9.46 -8.90 -17.68
C ILE A 3 -9.17 -7.91 -18.83
N VAL A 4 -8.93 -6.64 -18.50
CA VAL A 4 -8.62 -5.59 -19.47
C VAL A 4 -7.26 -5.84 -20.12
N LEU A 5 -6.25 -6.22 -19.33
CA LEU A 5 -4.94 -6.60 -19.85
C LEU A 5 -5.03 -7.81 -20.80
N ARG A 6 -5.79 -8.85 -20.44
CA ARG A 6 -6.05 -9.99 -21.32
C ARG A 6 -6.76 -9.57 -22.62
N ALA A 7 -7.74 -8.66 -22.53
CA ALA A 7 -8.45 -8.14 -23.70
C ALA A 7 -7.54 -7.33 -24.64
N PHE A 8 -6.53 -6.64 -24.10
CA PHE A 8 -5.49 -5.96 -24.88
C PHE A 8 -4.45 -6.91 -25.51
N GLY A 9 -4.54 -8.22 -25.23
CA GLY A 9 -3.65 -9.23 -25.81
C GLY A 9 -2.38 -9.48 -25.00
N TYR A 10 -2.29 -8.99 -23.75
CA TYR A 10 -1.17 -9.33 -22.88
C TYR A 10 -1.25 -10.82 -22.46
N PRO A 11 -0.18 -11.60 -22.69
CA PRO A 11 -0.15 -13.02 -22.33
C PRO A 11 0.01 -13.25 -20.81
N GLN A 12 -0.18 -14.48 -20.35
CA GLN A 12 -0.15 -14.84 -18.92
C GLN A 12 1.23 -14.64 -18.27
N ASP A 13 2.30 -14.76 -19.05
CA ASP A 13 3.69 -14.57 -18.67
C ASP A 13 4.09 -13.09 -18.60
N THR A 14 3.17 -12.16 -18.88
CA THR A 14 3.42 -10.72 -18.72
C THR A 14 3.84 -10.42 -17.28
N ILE A 15 4.96 -9.71 -17.12
CA ILE A 15 5.42 -9.24 -15.83
C ILE A 15 4.60 -8.02 -15.43
N ILE A 16 3.88 -8.13 -14.32
CA ILE A 16 3.08 -7.05 -13.75
C ILE A 16 3.77 -6.58 -12.48
N TYR A 17 4.23 -5.34 -12.50
CA TYR A 17 4.76 -4.70 -11.31
C TYR A 17 3.66 -3.93 -10.58
N VAL A 18 3.49 -4.18 -9.28
CA VAL A 18 2.58 -3.40 -8.43
C VAL A 18 3.40 -2.35 -7.67
N ALA A 19 3.21 -1.10 -8.03
CA ALA A 19 3.85 0.05 -7.42
C ALA A 19 2.98 0.66 -6.30
N GLU A 20 3.62 1.11 -5.22
CA GLU A 20 3.05 1.86 -4.09
C GLU A 20 2.01 1.10 -3.23
N GLY A 21 2.03 1.37 -1.91
CA GLY A 21 0.92 1.15 -0.96
C GLY A 21 0.44 -0.27 -0.67
N GLU A 22 -0.20 -0.47 0.50
CA GLU A 22 -1.03 -1.65 0.69
C GLU A 22 -2.22 -1.56 -0.27
N LEU A 23 -2.38 -2.57 -1.12
CA LEU A 23 -3.51 -2.66 -2.04
C LEU A 23 -4.83 -2.56 -1.24
N PHE A 24 -5.76 -1.76 -1.76
CA PHE A 24 -7.06 -1.58 -1.12
C PHE A 24 -7.72 -2.96 -0.95
N GLY A 25 -8.06 -3.38 0.27
CA GLY A 25 -8.64 -4.71 0.51
C GLY A 25 -7.64 -5.88 0.58
N GLY A 26 -6.33 -5.61 0.60
CA GLY A 26 -5.27 -6.57 0.85
C GLY A 26 -5.08 -7.63 -0.24
N GLN A 27 -4.39 -8.72 0.11
CA GLN A 27 -4.07 -9.82 -0.83
C GLN A 27 -5.30 -10.44 -1.50
N ARG A 28 -6.48 -10.37 -0.86
CA ARG A 28 -7.72 -10.92 -1.44
C ARG A 28 -7.99 -10.36 -2.84
N LEU A 29 -7.71 -9.08 -3.07
CA LEU A 29 -7.95 -8.47 -4.37
C LEU A 29 -6.90 -8.88 -5.41
N MET A 30 -5.76 -9.43 -4.99
CA MET A 30 -4.73 -9.95 -5.88
C MET A 30 -4.95 -11.39 -6.30
N ILE A 31 -5.73 -12.19 -5.55
CA ILE A 31 -6.01 -13.59 -5.90
C ILE A 31 -6.49 -13.73 -7.35
N PRO A 32 -7.47 -12.93 -7.84
CA PRO A 32 -7.88 -12.99 -9.23
C PRO A 32 -6.78 -12.55 -10.20
N LEU A 33 -5.97 -11.54 -9.84
CA LEU A 33 -4.89 -11.05 -10.69
C LEU A 33 -3.80 -12.12 -10.88
N HIS A 34 -3.36 -12.75 -9.78
CA HIS A 34 -2.43 -13.88 -9.78
C HIS A 34 -3.00 -15.10 -10.52
N SER A 35 -4.32 -15.31 -10.51
CA SER A 35 -4.93 -16.40 -11.29
C SER A 35 -4.87 -16.16 -12.80
N MET A 36 -4.72 -14.90 -13.22
CA MET A 36 -4.69 -14.50 -14.63
C MET A 36 -3.27 -14.31 -15.16
N PHE A 37 -2.32 -13.93 -14.30
CA PHE A 37 -0.93 -13.65 -14.61
C PHE A 37 -0.01 -14.27 -13.55
N ASP A 38 0.97 -15.05 -13.99
CA ASP A 38 1.85 -15.77 -13.05
C ASP A 38 2.93 -14.85 -12.47
N ASN A 39 3.33 -13.82 -13.22
CA ASN A 39 4.46 -12.94 -12.92
C ASN A 39 4.00 -11.60 -12.34
N VAL A 40 3.23 -11.62 -11.26
CA VAL A 40 2.91 -10.41 -10.49
C VAL A 40 3.96 -10.22 -9.40
N VAL A 41 4.66 -9.09 -9.45
CA VAL A 41 5.89 -8.81 -8.70
C VAL A 41 5.76 -7.45 -8.03
N ASP A 42 6.27 -7.35 -6.81
CA ASP A 42 6.31 -6.11 -6.03
C ASP A 42 7.77 -5.72 -5.74
N ARG A 43 7.97 -4.53 -5.19
CA ARG A 43 9.28 -4.02 -4.75
C ARG A 43 10.08 -4.99 -3.88
N THR A 44 9.42 -5.78 -3.04
CA THR A 44 10.07 -6.79 -2.17
C THR A 44 10.63 -7.99 -2.93
N SER A 45 10.08 -8.29 -4.10
CA SER A 45 10.53 -9.38 -4.96
C SER A 45 11.60 -8.96 -5.97
N LEU A 46 11.81 -7.65 -6.18
CA LEU A 46 12.86 -7.15 -7.07
C LEU A 46 14.27 -7.28 -6.50
N THR A 47 14.42 -7.31 -5.18
CA THR A 47 15.72 -7.30 -4.52
C THR A 47 15.89 -8.52 -3.63
N THR A 48 17.07 -9.14 -3.67
CA THR A 48 17.44 -10.11 -2.64
C THR A 48 17.60 -9.42 -1.29
N ILE A 49 17.47 -10.17 -0.19
CA ILE A 49 17.68 -9.63 1.16
C ILE A 49 19.05 -8.94 1.29
N LYS A 50 20.08 -9.47 0.63
CA LYS A 50 21.43 -8.90 0.64
C LYS A 50 21.50 -7.54 -0.06
N GLU A 51 20.93 -7.42 -1.26
CA GLU A 51 20.87 -6.16 -2.00
C GLU A 51 20.02 -5.13 -1.25
N LEU A 52 18.90 -5.56 -0.68
CA LEU A 52 18.03 -4.71 0.13
C LEU A 52 18.79 -4.14 1.34
N THR A 53 19.54 -4.98 2.06
CA THR A 53 20.36 -4.51 3.18
C THR A 53 21.47 -3.54 2.75
N ALA A 54 22.00 -3.69 1.53
CA ALA A 54 22.98 -2.76 1.00
C ALA A 54 22.37 -1.40 0.68
N ILE A 55 21.13 -1.37 0.18
CA ILE A 55 20.39 -0.15 -0.16
C ILE A 55 20.09 0.69 1.09
N TYR A 56 19.70 0.06 2.19
CA TYR A 56 19.46 0.76 3.46
C TYR A 56 20.75 1.25 4.14
N GLY A 57 21.90 0.69 3.75
CA GLY A 57 23.19 1.01 4.36
C GLY A 57 23.32 0.50 5.80
N HIS A 58 24.32 1.03 6.51
CA HIS A 58 24.55 0.68 7.91
C HIS A 58 23.56 1.42 8.80
N GLU A 59 22.58 0.69 9.33
CA GLU A 59 21.69 1.20 10.36
C GLU A 59 22.37 1.03 11.72
N ASP A 60 23.01 2.09 12.19
CA ASP A 60 23.45 2.16 13.58
C ASP A 60 22.22 2.17 14.47
N PHE A 61 21.94 1.04 15.12
CA PHE A 61 21.05 0.98 16.28
C PHE A 61 21.74 1.65 17.49
N SER A 62 22.19 2.89 17.33
CA SER A 62 22.67 3.70 18.43
C SER A 62 21.45 4.35 19.10
N GLY A 63 20.97 3.69 20.16
CA GLY A 63 20.19 4.25 21.27
C GLY A 63 19.12 5.30 20.96
N SER A 64 17.85 4.89 21.07
CA SER A 64 16.67 5.75 21.24
C SER A 64 16.66 7.03 20.40
N LEU A 65 16.18 6.93 19.16
CA LEU A 65 15.55 8.10 18.54
C LEU A 65 14.33 8.45 19.40
N SER A 66 14.48 9.49 20.20
CA SER A 66 13.42 10.18 20.90
C SER A 66 12.51 10.87 19.88
N HIS A 67 11.81 10.10 19.07
CA HIS A 67 10.53 10.57 18.59
C HIS A 67 9.69 10.85 19.83
N PRO A 68 9.13 12.05 20.01
CA PRO A 68 8.09 12.22 20.99
C PRO A 68 7.03 11.20 20.59
N LEU A 69 6.83 10.18 21.42
CA LEU A 69 5.61 9.40 21.34
C LEU A 69 4.48 10.41 21.24
N PRO A 70 3.53 10.25 20.30
CA PRO A 70 2.32 11.07 20.35
C PRO A 70 1.84 11.05 21.80
N PRO A 71 1.48 12.22 22.37
CA PRO A 71 1.21 12.31 23.79
C PRO A 71 0.29 11.16 24.15
N VAL A 72 0.72 10.32 25.09
CA VAL A 72 -0.08 9.17 25.54
C VAL A 72 -1.34 9.76 26.12
N VAL A 73 -2.38 9.89 25.30
CA VAL A 73 -3.69 10.37 25.72
C VAL A 73 -4.17 9.30 26.68
N SER A 74 -4.25 9.64 27.97
CA SER A 74 -4.65 8.68 28.99
C SER A 74 -5.98 8.03 28.57
N GLU A 75 -6.14 6.77 28.92
CA GLU A 75 -7.39 6.02 28.69
C GLU A 75 -8.61 6.87 29.11
N GLU A 76 -8.48 7.57 30.22
CA GLU A 76 -9.47 8.48 30.81
C GLU A 76 -9.79 9.68 29.90
N MET A 77 -8.79 10.33 29.29
CA MET A 77 -9.01 11.42 28.34
C MET A 77 -9.69 10.92 27.06
N ARG A 78 -9.33 9.72 26.55
CA ARG A 78 -9.99 9.11 25.39
C ARG A 78 -11.45 8.80 25.71
N ILE A 79 -11.72 8.23 26.88
CA ILE A 79 -13.08 7.93 27.35
C ILE A 79 -13.89 9.21 27.56
N ALA A 80 -13.30 10.26 28.13
CA ALA A 80 -13.96 11.55 28.33
C ALA A 80 -14.31 12.21 26.98
N ALA A 81 -13.38 12.20 26.02
CA ALA A 81 -13.64 12.66 24.66
C ALA A 81 -14.73 11.83 23.96
N TRP A 82 -14.71 10.50 24.14
CA TRP A 82 -15.72 9.58 23.61
C TRP A 82 -17.11 9.79 24.21
N LYS A 83 -17.20 10.18 25.49
CA LYS A 83 -18.46 10.51 26.16
C LYS A 83 -18.95 11.92 25.81
N LYS A 84 -18.04 12.83 25.43
CA LYS A 84 -18.34 14.21 25.04
C LYS A 84 -18.71 14.34 23.56
N SER A 85 -18.37 13.35 22.72
CA SER A 85 -18.83 13.34 21.33
C SER A 85 -20.36 13.26 21.29
N GLY A 86 -20.98 14.05 20.40
CA GLY A 86 -22.43 14.22 20.32
C GLY A 86 -23.21 12.93 20.01
N PRO A 87 -24.53 13.03 19.78
CA PRO A 87 -25.39 11.87 19.54
C PRO A 87 -24.88 11.07 18.35
N ARG A 88 -24.37 9.87 18.63
CA ARG A 88 -23.98 8.91 17.59
C ARG A 88 -25.23 8.30 16.98
N PRO A 89 -25.32 8.18 15.64
CA PRO A 89 -26.38 7.40 15.02
C PRO A 89 -26.33 5.97 15.59
N TRP A 90 -27.50 5.40 15.87
CA TRP A 90 -27.60 4.03 16.36
C TRP A 90 -26.94 3.10 15.33
N PRO A 91 -25.95 2.28 15.75
CA PRO A 91 -25.36 1.32 14.85
C PRO A 91 -26.45 0.34 14.44
N LEU A 92 -26.57 0.09 13.13
CA LEU A 92 -27.37 -1.01 12.62
C LEU A 92 -26.95 -2.32 13.33
N PRO A 93 -27.86 -3.30 13.49
CA PRO A 93 -27.46 -4.60 14.00
C PRO A 93 -26.25 -5.10 13.20
N PRO A 94 -25.22 -5.64 13.87
CA PRO A 94 -24.02 -6.07 13.18
C PRO A 94 -24.43 -7.10 12.11
N PRO A 95 -23.94 -6.96 10.87
CA PRO A 95 -24.23 -7.95 9.85
C PRO A 95 -23.78 -9.33 10.35
N PRO A 96 -24.46 -10.42 9.93
CA PRO A 96 -24.10 -11.77 10.34
C PRO A 96 -22.60 -12.01 10.15
N SER A 97 -21.97 -12.66 11.13
CA SER A 97 -20.53 -12.87 11.16
C SER A 97 -20.07 -13.53 9.87
N ARG A 98 -19.32 -12.79 9.04
CA ARG A 98 -18.65 -13.37 7.88
C ARG A 98 -17.58 -14.36 8.36
N LEU A 99 -17.44 -15.47 7.64
CA LEU A 99 -16.32 -16.38 7.85
C LEU A 99 -15.00 -15.59 7.74
N LYS A 100 -14.21 -15.64 8.81
CA LYS A 100 -12.87 -15.03 8.86
C LYS A 100 -11.93 -15.95 8.11
N TYR A 101 -11.61 -15.61 6.87
CA TYR A 101 -10.59 -16.33 6.09
C TYR A 101 -9.19 -15.81 6.41
N GLN A 102 -8.22 -16.71 6.45
CA GLN A 102 -6.81 -16.46 6.78
C GLN A 102 -6.13 -15.42 5.88
N TYR A 103 -6.57 -15.28 4.62
CA TYR A 103 -6.05 -14.25 3.70
C TYR A 103 -6.61 -12.83 3.96
N ASN A 104 -7.65 -12.68 4.80
CA ASN A 104 -8.17 -11.38 5.22
C ASN A 104 -7.49 -10.86 6.50
N SER A 105 -6.59 -11.64 7.10
CA SER A 105 -5.94 -11.30 8.37
C SER A 105 -4.59 -10.62 8.22
N GLU A 106 -4.13 -10.38 7.00
CA GLU A 106 -2.84 -9.74 6.75
C GLU A 106 -2.97 -8.23 6.59
N GLY A 107 -1.98 -7.50 7.09
CA GLY A 107 -1.95 -6.04 7.11
C GLY A 107 -2.92 -5.42 8.12
N TRP A 108 -3.05 -4.09 8.04
CA TRP A 108 -3.81 -3.30 9.00
C TRP A 108 -5.29 -3.70 9.11
N TRP A 109 -5.91 -4.13 8.00
CA TRP A 109 -7.31 -4.55 7.96
C TRP A 109 -7.61 -5.84 8.73
N GLY A 110 -6.65 -6.76 8.76
CA GLY A 110 -6.77 -8.00 9.53
C GLY A 110 -6.77 -7.75 11.03
N TRP A 111 -5.92 -6.82 11.46
CA TRP A 111 -5.78 -6.42 12.86
C TRP A 111 -7.06 -5.74 13.40
N VAL A 112 -7.58 -4.73 12.70
CA VAL A 112 -8.80 -4.00 13.12
C VAL A 112 -10.01 -4.93 13.24
N ALA A 113 -10.05 -6.02 12.45
CA ALA A 113 -11.13 -7.02 12.49
C ALA A 113 -10.96 -8.09 13.60
N GLN A 114 -9.80 -8.19 14.23
CA GLN A 114 -9.48 -9.24 15.22
C GLN A 114 -9.28 -8.72 16.63
N SER A 115 -8.71 -7.53 16.79
CA SER A 115 -8.39 -6.98 18.10
C SER A 115 -8.54 -5.46 18.12
N GLU A 116 -9.10 -4.94 19.21
CA GLU A 116 -9.23 -3.49 19.41
C GLU A 116 -7.91 -2.80 19.81
N ARG A 117 -6.85 -3.57 20.12
CA ARG A 117 -5.55 -3.05 20.62
C ARG A 117 -4.46 -3.18 19.57
N GLU A 118 -3.87 -2.04 19.17
CA GLU A 118 -2.84 -1.95 18.13
C GLU A 118 -1.65 -2.85 18.47
N PRO A 119 -1.18 -3.70 17.55
CA PRO A 119 -0.05 -4.57 17.83
C PRO A 119 1.21 -3.70 17.88
N GLN A 120 2.20 -4.14 18.66
CA GLN A 120 3.51 -3.49 18.65
C GLN A 120 4.11 -3.67 17.24
N PRO A 121 4.61 -2.59 16.61
CA PRO A 121 5.16 -2.69 15.27
C PRO A 121 6.41 -3.58 15.30
N THR A 122 6.55 -4.43 14.29
CA THR A 122 7.72 -5.28 14.13
C THR A 122 8.93 -4.41 13.74
N ILE A 123 10.15 -4.80 14.11
CA ILE A 123 11.38 -4.09 13.72
C ILE A 123 11.45 -3.88 12.19
N MET A 124 10.99 -4.85 11.41
CA MET A 124 10.91 -4.75 9.96
C MET A 124 9.90 -3.70 9.47
N GLU A 125 8.78 -3.54 10.16
CA GLU A 125 7.77 -2.51 9.86
C GLU A 125 8.30 -1.12 10.17
N LEU A 126 8.98 -0.96 11.31
CA LEU A 126 9.66 0.29 11.66
C LEU A 126 10.73 0.66 10.62
N ARG A 127 11.50 -0.33 10.18
CA ARG A 127 12.54 -0.15 9.16
C ARG A 127 11.96 0.24 7.80
N THR A 128 10.91 -0.44 7.36
CA THR A 128 10.23 -0.13 6.10
C THR A 128 9.52 1.22 6.14
N GLN A 129 8.97 1.61 7.30
CA GLN A 129 8.40 2.94 7.52
C GLN A 129 9.48 4.03 7.48
N ALA A 130 10.63 3.82 8.13
CA ALA A 130 11.75 4.76 8.10
C ALA A 130 12.29 4.98 6.67
N HIS A 131 12.34 3.91 5.88
CA HIS A 131 12.82 3.95 4.49
C HIS A 131 11.70 4.05 3.45
N LYS A 132 10.52 4.55 3.84
CA LYS A 132 9.37 4.64 2.93
C LYS A 132 9.69 5.40 1.65
N LEU A 133 10.38 6.54 1.76
CA LEU A 133 10.76 7.36 0.59
C LEU A 133 11.67 6.61 -0.39
N LEU A 134 12.50 5.70 0.11
CA LEU A 134 13.39 4.90 -0.72
C LEU A 134 12.59 3.86 -1.51
N TRP A 135 11.60 3.24 -0.88
CA TRP A 135 10.66 2.36 -1.56
C TRP A 135 9.82 3.08 -2.60
N ASP A 136 9.29 4.27 -2.25
CA ASP A 136 8.52 5.10 -3.16
C ASP A 136 9.39 5.54 -4.36
N ALA A 137 10.69 5.75 -4.16
CA ALA A 137 11.64 6.04 -5.24
C ALA A 137 11.87 4.85 -6.19
N ILE A 138 11.97 3.61 -5.65
CA ILE A 138 12.06 2.40 -6.48
C ILE A 138 10.79 2.26 -7.31
N ASP A 139 9.63 2.36 -6.66
CA ASP A 139 8.33 2.27 -7.32
C ASP A 139 8.20 3.31 -8.44
N TYR A 140 8.68 4.53 -8.20
CA TYR A 140 8.69 5.61 -9.17
C TYR A 140 9.57 5.30 -10.39
N ILE A 141 10.80 4.85 -10.17
CA ILE A 141 11.74 4.53 -11.25
C ILE A 141 11.18 3.40 -12.12
N VAL A 142 10.72 2.32 -11.50
CA VAL A 142 10.12 1.17 -12.22
C VAL A 142 8.90 1.63 -13.02
N SER A 143 8.07 2.51 -12.45
CA SER A 143 6.87 3.01 -13.12
C SER A 143 7.19 3.93 -14.32
N ILE A 144 8.29 4.69 -14.29
CA ILE A 144 8.72 5.52 -15.42
C ILE A 144 9.29 4.65 -16.55
N GLU A 145 10.05 3.61 -16.21
CA GLU A 145 10.71 2.75 -17.20
C GLU A 145 9.79 1.65 -17.75
N ALA A 146 8.64 1.39 -17.12
CA ALA A 146 7.71 0.37 -17.58
C ALA A 146 7.21 0.62 -19.02
N ASP A 147 7.05 -0.44 -19.82
CA ASP A 147 6.51 -0.34 -21.19
C ASP A 147 5.10 0.24 -21.21
N ALA A 148 4.30 -0.14 -20.21
CA ALA A 148 2.95 0.33 -20.01
C ALA A 148 2.72 0.68 -18.53
N PHE A 149 2.08 1.82 -18.28
CA PHE A 149 1.70 2.26 -16.94
C PHE A 149 0.18 2.38 -16.82
N ILE A 150 -0.39 1.82 -15.76
CA ILE A 150 -1.80 1.98 -15.39
C ILE A 150 -1.83 2.73 -14.05
N PRO A 151 -2.32 3.99 -14.00
CA PRO A 151 -2.38 4.77 -12.79
C PRO A 151 -3.40 4.18 -11.81
N GLY A 152 -3.10 4.31 -10.52
CA GLY A 152 -4.06 4.07 -9.45
C GLY A 152 -5.18 5.13 -9.44
N PHE A 153 -6.28 4.79 -8.76
CA PHE A 153 -7.40 5.72 -8.60
C PHE A 153 -7.01 6.93 -7.76
N ASP A 154 -7.31 8.14 -8.26
CA ASP A 154 -7.12 9.36 -7.47
C ASP A 154 -8.21 9.47 -6.41
N ARG A 155 -7.83 9.16 -5.15
CA ARG A 155 -8.78 8.99 -4.05
C ARG A 155 -9.47 10.29 -3.64
N ASP A 156 -8.79 11.41 -3.80
CA ASP A 156 -9.23 12.66 -3.17
C ASP A 156 -10.14 13.48 -4.08
N GLY A 157 -10.03 13.34 -5.41
CA GLY A 157 -10.83 14.13 -6.37
C GLY A 157 -10.63 15.66 -6.23
N MET A 158 -9.70 16.07 -5.38
CA MET A 158 -9.35 17.45 -5.05
C MET A 158 -8.34 18.03 -6.06
N GLY A 159 -7.87 17.21 -7.02
CA GLY A 159 -6.85 17.61 -7.99
C GLY A 159 -5.45 17.77 -7.40
N HIS A 160 -5.20 17.24 -6.20
CA HIS A 160 -3.85 17.20 -5.64
C HIS A 160 -3.01 16.16 -6.38
N PRO A 161 -1.75 16.47 -6.73
CA PRO A 161 -0.90 15.50 -7.39
C PRO A 161 -0.60 14.34 -6.44
N ASN A 162 -0.97 13.13 -6.88
CA ASN A 162 -0.60 11.87 -6.24
C ASN A 162 0.57 11.20 -6.98
N PHE A 163 1.09 10.09 -6.47
CA PHE A 163 2.19 9.33 -7.09
C PHE A 163 1.92 9.04 -8.57
N ALA A 164 0.71 8.54 -8.90
CA ALA A 164 0.34 8.23 -10.27
C ALA A 164 0.38 9.46 -11.19
N SER A 165 -0.11 10.62 -10.73
CA SER A 165 -0.05 11.87 -11.50
C SER A 165 1.37 12.33 -11.78
N LEU A 166 2.29 12.10 -10.83
CA LEU A 166 3.70 12.44 -10.96
C LEU A 166 4.37 11.55 -12.02
N VAL A 167 4.14 10.23 -11.95
CA VAL A 167 4.61 9.27 -12.96
C VAL A 167 4.04 9.61 -14.35
N MET A 168 2.73 9.84 -14.45
CA MET A 168 2.09 10.18 -15.73
C MET A 168 2.67 11.46 -16.33
N GLY A 169 2.86 12.50 -15.51
CA GLY A 169 3.48 13.75 -15.95
C GLY A 169 4.91 13.57 -16.44
N HIS A 170 5.72 12.77 -15.73
CA HIS A 170 7.10 12.47 -16.14
C HIS A 170 7.13 11.69 -17.45
N ARG A 171 6.36 10.59 -17.55
CA ARG A 171 6.27 9.78 -18.76
C ARG A 171 5.82 10.62 -19.95
N LEU A 172 4.86 11.52 -19.77
CA LEU A 172 4.42 12.44 -20.82
C LEU A 172 5.55 13.40 -21.26
N TYR A 173 6.37 13.87 -20.32
CA TYR A 173 7.44 14.84 -20.62
C TYR A 173 8.69 14.20 -21.27
N LEU A 174 9.22 13.11 -20.70
CA LEU A 174 10.45 12.47 -21.22
C LEU A 174 10.18 11.30 -22.16
N ASN A 175 9.16 10.50 -21.87
CA ASN A 175 8.93 9.19 -22.50
C ASN A 175 7.55 9.13 -23.18
N ALA A 176 7.17 10.17 -23.94
CA ALA A 176 5.82 10.33 -24.49
C ALA A 176 5.37 9.17 -25.41
N ALA A 177 6.31 8.39 -25.94
CA ALA A 177 6.03 7.20 -26.74
C ALA A 177 5.59 5.98 -25.91
N THR A 178 5.86 5.97 -24.60
CA THR A 178 5.51 4.87 -23.70
C THR A 178 4.02 4.90 -23.37
N LYS A 179 3.42 3.72 -23.24
CA LYS A 179 1.96 3.61 -23.10
C LYS A 179 1.56 3.98 -21.67
N THR A 180 0.60 4.88 -21.54
CA THR A 180 0.02 5.25 -20.24
C THR A 180 -1.50 5.20 -20.38
N PHE A 181 -2.16 4.36 -19.59
CA PHE A 181 -3.61 4.21 -19.63
C PHE A 181 -4.27 5.25 -18.72
N HIS A 182 -5.43 5.76 -19.12
CA HIS A 182 -6.26 6.63 -18.28
C HIS A 182 -7.61 5.93 -18.06
N PRO A 183 -7.90 5.43 -16.86
CA PRO A 183 -9.12 4.66 -16.59
C PRO A 183 -10.40 5.51 -16.37
N ASP A 184 -10.42 6.75 -16.87
CA ASP A 184 -11.55 7.69 -16.78
C ASP A 184 -12.69 7.39 -17.77
#